data_AF-A0A2W5BU99-F1
#
_entry.id   AF-A0A2W5BU99-F1
#
_cell.length_a   1.000
_cell.length_b   1.000
_cell.length_c   1.000
_cell.angle_alpha   90.00
_cell.angle_beta   90.00
_cell.angle_gamma   90.00
#
_symmetry.space_group_name_H-M   'P 1'
#
loop_
_entity.id
_entity.type
_entity.pdbx_description
1 polymer ?
#
loop_
_entity_poly.entity_id
_entity_poly.type
_entity_poly.pdbx_seq_one_letter_code
_entity_poly.pdbx_strand_id
1 'polypeptide(L)'
;MLILIALLAQAAPAAAALTPAQRHALERDIACPASLPGDEARIASMKRFINRYALYAPRSTINERLAFRDRVLARRRCRQTGSELIHTFPES
;
A
#
# COMPACT_ATOMS: atom_id res chain seq x y z
N MET A 1 -2.56 48.00 23.26
CA MET A 1 -1.83 46.74 23.52
C MET A 1 -2.15 45.78 22.39
N LEU A 2 -1.26 45.67 21.41
CA LEU A 2 -1.44 44.85 20.19
C LEU A 2 -0.08 44.22 19.90
N ILE A 3 0.18 43.03 20.43
CA ILE A 3 1.37 42.25 20.09
C ILE A 3 0.92 40.88 19.62
N LEU A 4 0.98 40.75 18.29
CA LEU A 4 1.37 39.57 17.53
C LEU A 4 0.91 38.23 18.12
N ILE A 5 -0.27 37.80 17.67
CA ILE A 5 -0.55 36.37 17.54
C ILE A 5 0.39 35.87 16.43
N ALA A 6 1.58 35.45 16.84
CA ALA A 6 2.52 34.73 16.00
C ALA A 6 1.81 33.45 15.54
N LEU A 7 1.32 33.48 14.30
CA LEU A 7 0.89 32.30 13.56
C LEU A 7 2.07 31.34 13.52
N LEU A 8 2.09 30.42 14.49
CA LEU A 8 2.76 29.13 14.36
C LEU A 8 1.99 28.37 13.27
N ALA A 9 2.27 28.72 12.02
CA ALA A 9 2.03 27.85 10.88
C ALA A 9 2.89 26.60 11.10
N GLN A 10 2.37 25.67 11.91
CA GLN A 10 2.85 24.31 11.97
C GLN A 10 2.62 23.75 10.57
N ALA A 11 3.64 23.88 9.73
CA ALA A 11 3.77 23.13 8.51
C ALA A 11 3.70 21.66 8.93
N ALA A 12 2.51 21.07 8.86
CA ALA A 12 2.34 19.64 9.00
C ALA A 12 3.37 19.02 8.06
N PRO A 13 4.32 18.20 8.55
CA PRO A 13 5.37 17.67 7.71
C PRO A 13 4.67 16.89 6.61
N ALA A 14 4.68 17.44 5.39
CA ALA A 14 4.16 16.76 4.22
C ALA A 14 4.79 15.38 4.22
N ALA A 15 3.97 14.33 4.29
CA ALA A 15 4.45 12.96 4.27
C ALA A 15 5.40 12.85 3.07
N ALA A 16 6.68 12.57 3.34
CA ALA A 16 7.71 12.60 2.32
C ALA A 16 7.27 11.67 1.18
N ALA A 17 6.91 12.27 0.05
CA ALA A 17 6.41 11.54 -1.09
C ALA A 17 7.54 10.64 -1.63
N LEU A 18 7.19 9.42 -2.04
CA LEU A 18 8.15 8.48 -2.63
C LEU A 18 8.86 9.15 -3.82
N THR A 19 10.19 9.04 -3.85
CA THR A 19 10.95 9.44 -5.04
C THR A 19 10.57 8.55 -6.23
N PRO A 20 10.76 9.00 -7.48
CA PRO A 20 10.49 8.16 -8.66
C PRO A 20 11.24 6.82 -8.62
N ALA A 21 12.49 6.81 -8.14
CA ALA A 21 13.28 5.59 -8.01
C ALA A 21 12.70 4.61 -6.97
N GLN A 22 12.30 5.12 -5.80
CA GLN A 22 11.65 4.31 -4.76
C GLN A 22 10.31 3.75 -5.23
N ARG A 23 9.51 4.59 -5.91
CA ARG A 23 8.25 4.17 -6.53
C ARG A 23 8.48 3.02 -7.51
N HIS A 24 9.42 3.17 -8.43
CA HIS A 24 9.71 2.14 -9.41
C HIS A 24 10.23 0.85 -8.76
N ALA A 25 11.08 0.95 -7.72
CA ALA A 25 11.52 -0.21 -6.96
C ALA A 25 10.35 -0.97 -6.33
N LEU A 26 9.42 -0.26 -5.66
CA LEU A 26 8.22 -0.86 -5.06
C LEU A 26 7.31 -1.49 -6.11
N GLU A 27 7.13 -0.84 -7.27
CA GLU A 27 6.31 -1.40 -8.35
C GLU A 27 6.87 -2.75 -8.83
N ARG A 28 8.20 -2.89 -8.98
CA ARG A 28 8.81 -4.15 -9.44
C ARG A 28 8.60 -5.31 -8.46
N ASP A 29 8.53 -5.05 -7.16
CA ASP A 29 8.37 -6.09 -6.15
C ASP A 29 6.96 -6.70 -6.08
N ILE A 30 5.97 -6.04 -6.68
CA ILE A 30 4.58 -6.47 -6.64
C ILE A 30 4.34 -7.58 -7.67
N ALA A 31 4.20 -8.82 -7.21
CA ALA A 31 3.75 -9.93 -8.05
C ALA A 31 2.21 -10.01 -8.11
N CYS A 32 1.66 -10.46 -9.24
CA CYS A 32 0.23 -10.77 -9.33
C CYS A 32 -0.10 -11.96 -8.40
N PRO A 33 -1.19 -11.92 -7.63
CA PRO A 33 -1.54 -13.01 -6.70
C PRO A 33 -1.68 -14.40 -7.36
N ALA A 34 -2.18 -14.43 -8.60
CA ALA A 34 -2.36 -15.66 -9.39
C ALA A 34 -1.04 -16.39 -9.70
N SER A 35 0.09 -15.68 -9.72
CA SER A 35 1.40 -16.27 -10.00
C SER A 35 2.13 -16.77 -8.75
N LEU A 36 1.53 -16.67 -7.56
CA LEU A 36 2.13 -17.08 -6.30
C LEU A 36 1.58 -18.44 -5.85
N PRO A 37 2.44 -19.35 -5.36
CA PRO A 37 2.04 -20.71 -4.98
C PRO A 37 1.33 -20.74 -3.61
N GLY A 38 0.01 -20.48 -3.63
CA GLY A 38 -0.84 -20.58 -2.45
C GLY A 38 -0.83 -19.33 -1.54
N ASP A 39 -1.60 -19.41 -0.46
CA ASP A 39 -1.90 -18.27 0.40
C ASP A 39 -0.69 -17.80 1.23
N GLU A 40 0.16 -18.72 1.69
CA GLU A 40 1.38 -18.35 2.42
C GLU A 40 2.31 -17.47 1.58
N ALA A 41 2.49 -17.80 0.30
CA ALA A 41 3.29 -17.01 -0.62
C ALA A 41 2.68 -15.62 -0.88
N ARG A 42 1.34 -15.54 -0.95
CA ARG A 42 0.60 -14.27 -1.09
C ARG A 42 0.77 -13.38 0.15
N ILE A 43 0.62 -13.95 1.34
CA ILE A 43 0.82 -13.26 2.62
C ILE A 43 2.26 -12.78 2.75
N ALA A 44 3.25 -13.64 2.48
CA ALA A 44 4.66 -13.29 2.53
C ALA A 44 5.01 -12.16 1.55
N SER A 45 4.46 -12.21 0.33
CA SER A 45 4.62 -11.15 -0.67
C SER A 45 4.04 -9.82 -0.22
N MET A 46 2.83 -9.82 0.36
CA MET A 46 2.20 -8.64 0.93
C MET A 46 3.01 -8.04 2.08
N LYS A 47 3.43 -8.87 3.04
CA LYS A 47 4.25 -8.44 4.19
C LYS A 47 5.56 -7.80 3.74
N ARG A 48 6.25 -8.41 2.78
CA ARG A 48 7.49 -7.87 2.20
C ARG A 48 7.27 -6.50 1.57
N PHE A 49 6.19 -6.33 0.79
CA PHE A 49 5.83 -5.05 0.19
C PHE A 49 5.56 -3.98 1.27
N ILE A 50 4.72 -4.27 2.27
CA ILE A 50 4.37 -3.33 3.33
C ILE A 50 5.63 -2.87 4.09
N ASN A 51 6.51 -3.81 4.43
CA ASN A 51 7.74 -3.49 5.15
C ASN A 51 8.68 -2.63 4.31
N ARG A 52 8.86 -2.94 3.01
CA ARG A 52 9.71 -2.13 2.13
C ARG A 52 9.14 -0.74 1.90
N TYR A 53 7.82 -0.61 1.74
CA TYR A 53 7.17 0.70 1.63
C TYR A 53 7.40 1.52 2.91
N ALA A 54 7.28 0.89 4.08
CA ALA A 54 7.50 1.56 5.37
C ALA A 54 8.92 2.12 5.50
N LEU A 55 9.93 1.47 4.92
CA LEU A 55 11.30 1.98 4.91
C LEU A 55 11.45 3.25 4.05
N TYR A 56 10.75 3.32 2.92
CA TYR A 56 10.82 4.50 2.03
C TYR A 56 9.92 5.65 2.48
N ALA A 57 8.79 5.35 3.10
CA ALA A 57 7.84 6.33 3.63
C ALA A 57 7.39 5.94 5.05
N PRO A 58 8.21 6.21 6.08
CA PRO A 58 7.94 5.78 7.46
C PRO A 58 6.65 6.34 8.05
N ARG A 59 6.23 7.52 7.58
CA ARG A 59 4.99 8.19 7.99
C ARG A 59 3.75 7.73 7.25
N SER A 60 3.89 6.83 6.26
CA SER A 60 2.74 6.33 5.51
C SER A 60 1.87 5.41 6.36
N THR A 61 0.56 5.53 6.20
CA THR A 61 -0.44 4.65 6.80
C THR A 61 -0.52 3.31 6.05
N ILE A 62 -1.10 2.30 6.68
CA ILE A 62 -1.36 1.02 6.02
C ILE A 62 -2.26 1.17 4.78
N ASN A 63 -3.28 2.03 4.86
CA ASN A 63 -4.22 2.27 3.77
C ASN A 63 -3.54 2.88 2.55
N GLU A 64 -2.60 3.82 2.74
CA GLU A 64 -1.83 4.40 1.64
C GLU A 64 -0.96 3.35 0.94
N ARG A 65 -0.35 2.44 1.71
CA ARG A 65 0.47 1.34 1.19
C ARG A 65 -0.37 0.38 0.36
N LEU A 66 -1.53 -0.03 0.88
CA LEU A 66 -2.46 -0.92 0.17
C LEU A 66 -3.01 -0.24 -1.09
N ALA A 67 -3.42 1.01 -1.01
CA ALA A 67 -3.88 1.78 -2.17
C ALA A 67 -2.81 1.89 -3.26
N PHE A 68 -1.52 2.02 -2.89
CA PHE A 68 -0.44 1.95 -3.86
C PHE A 68 -0.38 0.59 -4.56
N ARG A 69 -0.41 -0.50 -3.78
CA ARG A 69 -0.34 -1.86 -4.32
C ARG A 69 -1.51 -2.14 -5.25
N ASP A 70 -2.72 -1.75 -4.87
CA ASP A 70 -3.93 -2.00 -5.66
C ASP A 70 -3.89 -1.27 -7.00
N ARG A 71 -3.40 -0.01 -7.04
CA ARG A 71 -3.18 0.71 -8.30
C ARG A 71 -2.18 0.00 -9.22
N VAL A 72 -1.12 -0.59 -8.66
CA VAL A 72 -0.13 -1.34 -9.45
C VAL A 72 -0.73 -2.63 -10.01
N LEU A 73 -1.47 -3.37 -9.17
CA LEU A 73 -2.16 -4.60 -9.60
C LEU A 73 -3.21 -4.32 -10.68
N ALA A 74 -4.00 -3.25 -10.54
CA ALA A 74 -4.97 -2.82 -11.53
C ALA A 74 -4.29 -2.46 -12.86
N ARG A 75 -3.19 -1.69 -12.81
CA ARG A 75 -2.42 -1.32 -14.00
C ARG A 75 -1.84 -2.53 -14.73
N ARG A 76 -1.39 -3.54 -13.98
CA ARG A 76 -0.88 -4.81 -14.50
C ARG A 76 -1.97 -5.78 -14.93
N ARG A 77 -3.25 -5.42 -14.77
CA ARG A 77 -4.40 -6.29 -15.04
C ARG A 77 -4.26 -7.66 -14.35
N CYS A 78 -3.68 -7.67 -13.15
CA CYS A 78 -3.64 -8.88 -12.34
C CYS A 78 -5.09 -9.28 -12.05
N ARG A 79 -5.59 -10.34 -12.71
CA ARG A 79 -6.93 -10.87 -12.45
C ARG A 79 -7.05 -11.13 -10.94
N GLN A 80 -8.11 -10.64 -10.31
CA GLN A 80 -8.44 -10.99 -8.93
C GLN A 80 -8.87 -12.46 -8.90
N THR A 81 -7.92 -13.39 -8.92
CA THR A 81 -8.15 -14.79 -8.55
C THR A 81 -8.40 -14.82 -7.05
N GLY A 82 -9.65 -14.61 -6.63
CA GLY A 82 -10.03 -14.71 -5.22
C GLY A 82 -11.25 -13.90 -4.78
N SER A 83 -11.99 -13.24 -5.67
CA SER A 83 -13.29 -12.66 -5.30
C SER A 83 -14.47 -13.61 -5.55
N GLU A 84 -14.21 -14.90 -5.80
CA GLU A 84 -15.12 -15.95 -5.37
C GLU A 84 -14.77 -16.29 -3.92
N LEU A 85 -15.08 -15.37 -3.01
CA LEU A 85 -15.52 -15.83 -1.70
C LEU A 85 -16.86 -16.51 -1.99
N ILE A 86 -16.82 -17.80 -2.31
CA ILE A 86 -18.00 -18.66 -2.27
C ILE A 86 -18.36 -18.74 -0.79
N HIS A 87 -19.09 -17.73 -0.31
CA HIS A 87 -19.86 -17.85 0.91
C HIS A 87 -21.05 -18.76 0.62
N THR A 88 -20.82 -20.06 0.44
CA THR A 88 -21.86 -21.05 0.68
C THR A 88 -21.97 -21.15 2.19
N PHE A 89 -22.75 -20.28 2.82
CA PHE A 89 -23.33 -20.64 4.09
C PHE A 89 -24.31 -21.78 3.81
N PRO A 90 -24.20 -22.96 4.45
CA PRO A 90 -25.29 -23.91 4.41
C PRO A 90 -26.48 -23.25 5.13
N GLU A 91 -27.54 -22.95 4.39
CA GLU A 91 -28.84 -22.70 4.99
C GLU A 91 -29.24 -24.01 5.68
N SER A 92 -29.22 -23.99 7.01
CA SER A 92 -29.77 -25.03 7.88
C SER A 92 -31.29 -24.96 7.92
#